data_AF-A0A6V2KVD3-F1
#
_entry.id   AF-A0A6V2KVD3-F1
#
_cell.length_a   1.000
_cell.length_b   1.000
_cell.length_c   1.000
_cell.angle_alpha   90.00
_cell.angle_beta   90.00
_cell.angle_gamma   90.00
#
_symmetry.space_group_name_H-M   'P 1'
#
loop_
_entity.id
_entity.type
_entity.pdbx_description
1 polymer ?
#
loop_
_entity_poly.entity_id
_entity_poly.type
_entity_poly.pdbx_seq_one_letter_code
_entity_poly.pdbx_strand_id
1 'polypeptide(L)'
;MITGAAVATTSSTALAVIPNSVSTAVTTASLILPFPKAALTTAAYLTITNIAYLARRSYLRKMTMSELWKIRTTREPNVAIPLYFIMLLSWQAFVIIFPIVEPLARLCQHCSFFYTYPNANGVGVILEPRNVQHLKQNKRAKCQIRFDWHRFKCNVGDVGRDGFRHPPTVELNLPHIDLPQKQMRHWPWRRKFKIPVNQ
;
A
#
# COMPACT_ATOMS: atom_id res chain seq x y z
N MET A 1 5.87 37.52 55.00
CA MET A 1 5.18 36.52 55.85
C MET A 1 3.71 36.95 55.96
N ILE A 2 2.76 36.01 55.83
CA ILE A 2 1.29 36.17 55.82
C ILE A 2 0.73 36.75 54.50
N THR A 3 0.54 35.94 53.45
CA THR A 3 -0.67 35.16 53.04
C THR A 3 -1.91 36.01 52.71
N GLY A 4 -2.15 36.20 51.41
CA GLY A 4 -3.44 36.59 50.84
C GLY A 4 -3.96 35.46 49.97
N ALA A 5 -5.09 34.85 50.35
CA ALA A 5 -5.81 33.89 49.54
C ALA A 5 -7.25 34.38 49.39
N ALA A 6 -7.62 34.78 48.17
CA ALA A 6 -8.99 35.12 47.82
C ALA A 6 -9.72 33.83 47.45
N VAL A 7 -10.77 33.51 48.20
CA VAL A 7 -11.68 32.39 47.95
C VAL A 7 -12.75 32.86 46.98
N ALA A 8 -12.77 32.30 45.76
CA ALA A 8 -13.83 32.54 44.79
C ALA A 8 -14.98 31.57 45.04
N THR A 9 -16.16 32.10 45.35
CA THR A 9 -17.41 31.35 45.50
C THR A 9 -18.14 31.38 44.16
N THR A 10 -18.31 30.22 43.51
CA THR A 10 -19.20 30.09 42.34
C THR A 10 -20.37 29.19 42.69
N SER A 11 -21.55 29.82 42.72
CA SER A 11 -22.87 29.23 42.96
C SER A 11 -23.25 28.26 41.83
N SER A 12 -23.66 27.05 42.19
CA SER A 12 -24.22 26.05 41.27
C SER A 12 -25.75 26.08 41.35
N THR A 13 -26.40 26.57 40.29
CA THR A 13 -27.83 26.38 40.06
C THR A 13 -28.06 25.04 39.37
N ALA A 14 -28.51 24.04 40.12
CA ALA A 14 -28.97 22.77 39.56
C ALA A 14 -30.39 22.93 39.00
N LEU A 15 -30.50 22.90 37.67
CA LEU A 15 -31.77 22.82 36.95
C LEU A 15 -32.36 21.41 37.10
N ALA A 16 -33.59 21.35 37.61
CA ALA A 16 -34.37 20.12 37.72
C ALA A 16 -34.69 19.56 36.33
N VAL A 17 -34.24 18.32 36.07
CA VAL A 17 -34.56 17.57 34.85
C VAL A 17 -35.73 16.63 35.15
N ILE A 18 -36.86 16.87 34.47
CA ILE A 18 -38.05 16.01 34.49
C ILE A 18 -37.79 14.81 33.56
N PRO A 19 -37.92 13.55 34.00
CA PRO A 19 -37.80 12.42 33.10
C PRO A 19 -39.14 12.16 32.40
N ASN A 20 -39.26 12.62 31.16
CA ASN A 20 -40.31 12.13 30.26
C ASN A 20 -39.86 10.79 29.66
N SER A 21 -40.36 9.69 30.21
CA SER A 21 -40.23 8.34 29.66
C SER A 21 -41.11 8.21 28.42
N VAL A 22 -40.56 8.60 27.26
CA VAL A 22 -41.11 8.24 25.95
C VAL A 22 -40.61 6.83 25.62
N SER A 23 -41.49 5.85 25.75
CA SER A 23 -41.27 4.49 25.27
C SER A 23 -41.19 4.50 23.74
N THR A 24 -39.98 4.69 23.21
CA THR A 24 -39.68 4.50 21.79
C THR A 24 -39.76 3.00 21.52
N ALA A 25 -40.90 2.53 21.02
CA ALA A 25 -41.01 1.21 20.44
C ALA A 25 -40.02 1.13 19.28
N VAL A 26 -38.86 0.52 19.52
CA VAL A 26 -37.88 0.21 18.48
C VAL A 26 -38.50 -0.89 17.63
N THR A 27 -39.20 -0.48 16.57
CA THR A 27 -39.54 -1.37 15.48
C THR A 27 -38.21 -1.85 14.90
N THR A 28 -37.79 -3.05 15.26
CA THR A 28 -36.72 -3.77 14.59
C THR A 28 -37.21 -4.10 13.19
N ALA A 29 -37.09 -3.13 12.28
CA ALA A 29 -37.18 -3.38 10.86
C ALA A 29 -36.11 -4.40 10.53
N SER A 30 -36.55 -5.61 10.18
CA SER A 30 -35.70 -6.69 9.72
C SER A 30 -34.84 -6.18 8.57
N LEU A 31 -33.54 -6.05 8.83
CA LEU A 31 -32.48 -5.83 7.83
C LEU A 31 -32.41 -7.08 6.94
N ILE A 32 -33.41 -7.28 6.08
CA ILE A 32 -33.32 -8.20 4.95
C ILE A 32 -32.46 -7.47 3.92
N LEU A 33 -31.16 -7.58 4.14
CA LEU A 33 -30.13 -7.08 3.25
C LEU A 33 -30.32 -7.73 1.86
N PRO A 34 -30.57 -6.97 0.77
CA PRO A 34 -30.60 -7.48 -0.59
C PRO A 34 -29.17 -7.77 -1.10
N PHE A 35 -28.37 -8.46 -0.29
CA PHE A 35 -26.93 -8.67 -0.45
C PHE A 35 -26.49 -9.82 -1.39
N PRO A 36 -27.29 -10.85 -1.74
CA PRO A 36 -26.72 -11.98 -2.48
C PRO A 36 -26.28 -11.59 -3.90
N LYS A 37 -26.96 -10.62 -4.54
CA LYS A 37 -26.59 -10.17 -5.89
C LYS A 37 -25.28 -9.39 -5.90
N ALA A 38 -25.12 -8.40 -5.01
CA ALA A 38 -23.90 -7.59 -4.94
C ALA A 38 -22.67 -8.41 -4.54
N ALA A 39 -22.82 -9.33 -3.58
CA ALA A 39 -21.75 -10.24 -3.17
C ALA A 39 -21.34 -11.18 -4.31
N LEU A 40 -22.32 -11.77 -5.02
CA LEU A 40 -22.06 -12.64 -6.16
C LEU A 40 -21.39 -11.89 -7.31
N THR A 41 -21.86 -10.69 -7.65
CA THR A 41 -21.25 -9.84 -8.69
C THR A 41 -19.81 -9.48 -8.31
N THR A 42 -19.56 -9.11 -7.04
CA THR A 42 -18.21 -8.79 -6.56
C THR A 42 -17.30 -10.01 -6.62
N ALA A 43 -17.77 -11.17 -6.16
CA ALA A 43 -17.02 -12.42 -6.22
C ALA A 43 -16.69 -12.80 -7.67
N ALA A 44 -17.69 -12.76 -8.57
CA ALA A 44 -17.49 -13.03 -9.99
C ALA A 44 -16.47 -12.07 -10.61
N TYR A 45 -16.57 -10.78 -10.31
CA TYR A 45 -15.62 -9.77 -10.79
C TYR A 45 -14.19 -10.07 -10.31
N LEU A 46 -14.00 -10.34 -9.01
CA LEU A 46 -12.69 -10.67 -8.44
C LEU A 46 -12.11 -11.94 -9.07
N THR A 47 -12.94 -12.98 -9.26
CA THR A 47 -12.50 -14.22 -9.89
C THR A 47 -12.07 -13.99 -11.34
N ILE A 48 -12.90 -13.30 -12.14
CA ILE A 48 -12.60 -13.04 -13.55
C ILE A 48 -11.33 -12.19 -13.70
N THR A 49 -11.19 -11.12 -12.91
CA THR A 49 -10.02 -10.25 -12.96
C THR A 49 -8.74 -10.97 -12.52
N ASN A 50 -8.80 -11.81 -11.48
CA ASN A 50 -7.67 -12.65 -11.08
C ASN A 50 -7.27 -13.64 -12.18
N ILE A 51 -8.23 -14.36 -12.76
CA ILE A 51 -7.99 -15.31 -13.86
C ILE A 51 -7.36 -14.57 -15.04
N ALA A 52 -7.94 -13.44 -15.46
CA ALA A 52 -7.43 -12.65 -16.58
C ALA A 52 -6.00 -12.15 -16.32
N TYR A 53 -5.71 -11.62 -15.12
CA TYR A 53 -4.38 -11.19 -14.74
C TYR A 53 -3.36 -12.33 -14.76
N LEU A 54 -3.70 -13.47 -14.18
CA LEU A 54 -2.82 -14.63 -14.08
C LEU A 54 -2.59 -15.30 -15.44
N ALA A 55 -3.63 -15.47 -16.26
CA ALA A 55 -3.52 -15.99 -17.62
C ALA A 55 -2.61 -15.11 -18.47
N ARG A 56 -2.79 -13.79 -18.38
CA ARG A 56 -1.93 -12.83 -19.08
C ARG A 56 -0.48 -12.88 -18.57
N ARG A 57 -0.26 -12.96 -17.26
CA ARG A 57 1.09 -13.08 -16.68
C ARG A 57 1.75 -14.41 -17.08
N SER A 58 0.97 -15.50 -17.12
CA SER A 58 1.38 -16.83 -17.57
C SER A 58 1.91 -16.78 -19.01
N TYR A 59 1.13 -16.19 -19.92
CA TYR A 59 1.51 -16.02 -21.31
C TYR A 59 2.84 -15.24 -21.48
N LEU A 60 3.00 -14.13 -20.72
CA LEU A 60 4.17 -13.25 -20.83
C LEU A 60 5.44 -13.78 -20.15
N ARG A 61 5.30 -14.64 -19.14
CA ARG A 61 6.43 -15.20 -18.38
C ARG A 61 6.74 -16.65 -18.70
N LYS A 62 5.92 -17.31 -19.52
CA LYS A 62 6.06 -18.73 -19.87
C LYS A 62 6.07 -19.61 -18.64
N MET A 63 5.18 -19.29 -17.70
CA MET A 63 4.96 -20.03 -16.44
C MET A 63 3.50 -20.45 -16.39
N THR A 64 3.19 -21.56 -15.75
CA THR A 64 1.79 -21.99 -15.57
C THR A 64 1.05 -21.04 -14.61
N MET A 65 -0.27 -20.95 -14.74
CA MET A 65 -1.09 -20.16 -13.80
C MET A 65 -1.00 -20.71 -12.38
N SER A 66 -0.86 -22.03 -12.21
CA SER A 66 -0.71 -22.68 -10.91
C SER A 66 0.58 -22.25 -10.20
N GLU A 67 1.71 -22.23 -10.91
CA GLU A 67 2.97 -21.72 -10.36
C GLU A 67 2.86 -20.24 -9.96
N LEU A 68 2.23 -19.42 -10.81
CA LEU A 68 2.02 -18.01 -10.49
C LEU A 68 1.12 -17.82 -9.27
N TRP A 69 0.05 -18.59 -9.16
CA TRP A 69 -0.82 -18.59 -7.99
C TRP A 69 -0.04 -18.98 -6.74
N LYS A 70 0.72 -20.09 -6.81
CA LYS A 70 1.58 -20.57 -5.72
C LYS A 70 2.57 -19.50 -5.27
N ILE A 71 3.21 -18.78 -6.20
CA ILE A 71 4.13 -17.67 -5.85
C ILE A 71 3.41 -16.56 -5.07
N ARG A 72 2.12 -16.31 -5.33
CA ARG A 72 1.35 -15.27 -4.63
C ARG A 72 0.81 -15.70 -3.28
N THR A 73 0.47 -16.97 -3.15
CA THR A 73 -0.19 -17.51 -1.95
C THR A 73 0.74 -18.32 -1.05
N THR A 74 1.98 -18.57 -1.48
CA THR A 74 3.00 -19.17 -0.60
C THR A 74 3.68 -18.06 0.17
N ARG A 75 3.63 -18.14 1.50
CA ARG A 75 4.40 -17.26 2.38
C ARG A 75 5.88 -17.60 2.27
N GLU A 76 6.71 -16.60 1.98
CA GLU A 76 8.18 -16.75 2.03
C GLU A 76 8.66 -17.01 3.47
N PRO A 77 9.76 -17.76 3.66
CA PRO A 77 10.31 -18.01 4.98
C PRO A 77 10.69 -16.69 5.66
N ASN A 78 10.49 -16.60 6.98
CA ASN A 78 10.78 -15.42 7.80
C ASN A 78 9.89 -14.17 7.56
N VAL A 79 8.86 -14.27 6.72
CA VAL A 79 7.88 -13.19 6.54
C VAL A 79 6.83 -13.25 7.66
N ALA A 80 6.68 -12.14 8.38
CA ALA A 80 5.65 -12.00 9.42
C ALA A 80 4.24 -12.19 8.83
N ILE A 81 3.36 -12.90 9.55
CA ILE A 81 1.99 -13.20 9.09
C ILE A 81 1.21 -11.93 8.72
N PRO A 82 1.20 -10.84 9.51
CA PRO A 82 0.49 -9.62 9.14
C PRO A 82 0.99 -9.04 7.80
N LEU A 83 2.31 -9.06 7.58
CA LEU A 83 2.90 -8.54 6.35
C LEU A 83 2.54 -9.42 5.14
N TYR A 84 2.47 -10.74 5.31
CA TYR A 84 1.98 -11.66 4.28
C TYR A 84 0.54 -11.32 3.85
N PHE A 85 -0.37 -11.09 4.81
CA PHE A 85 -1.73 -10.64 4.50
C PHE A 85 -1.77 -9.28 3.80
N ILE A 86 -0.96 -8.32 4.24
CA ILE A 86 -0.84 -7.00 3.58
C ILE A 86 -0.41 -7.17 2.12
N MET A 87 0.55 -8.05 1.83
CA MET A 87 0.98 -8.34 0.46
C MET A 87 -0.12 -8.97 -0.40
N LEU A 88 -0.89 -9.91 0.16
CA LEU A 88 -2.05 -10.50 -0.52
C LEU A 88 -3.13 -9.45 -0.82
N LEU A 89 -3.46 -8.60 0.16
CA LEU A 89 -4.44 -7.53 0.00
C LEU A 89 -3.97 -6.50 -1.04
N SER A 90 -2.68 -6.15 -1.02
CA SER A 90 -2.09 -5.24 -2.01
C SER A 90 -2.15 -5.82 -3.43
N TRP A 91 -1.93 -7.12 -3.57
CA TRP A 91 -2.09 -7.81 -4.85
C TRP A 91 -3.55 -7.78 -5.31
N GLN A 92 -4.51 -8.07 -4.42
CA GLN A 92 -5.93 -8.01 -4.76
C GLN A 92 -6.37 -6.60 -5.15
N ALA A 93 -5.90 -5.58 -4.44
CA ALA A 93 -6.14 -4.17 -4.80
C ALA A 93 -5.64 -3.86 -6.21
N PHE A 94 -4.46 -4.34 -6.59
CA PHE A 94 -3.96 -4.20 -7.97
C PHE A 94 -4.82 -4.94 -8.99
N VAL A 95 -5.24 -6.18 -8.69
CA VAL A 95 -6.06 -6.98 -9.62
C VAL A 95 -7.43 -6.35 -9.86
N ILE A 96 -8.03 -5.72 -8.83
CA ILE A 96 -9.29 -4.99 -8.97
C ILE A 96 -9.17 -3.85 -10.00
N ILE A 97 -8.07 -3.10 -9.99
CA ILE A 97 -7.88 -1.98 -10.94
C ILE A 97 -7.23 -2.41 -12.27
N PHE A 98 -6.77 -3.66 -12.37
CA PHE A 98 -6.04 -4.18 -13.54
C PHE A 98 -6.80 -4.01 -14.88
N PRO A 99 -8.13 -4.22 -14.98
CA PRO A 99 -8.87 -4.00 -16.22
C PRO A 99 -8.80 -2.57 -16.76
N ILE A 100 -8.48 -1.59 -15.92
CA ILE A 100 -8.28 -0.19 -16.31
C ILE A 100 -6.80 0.09 -16.56
N VAL A 101 -5.94 -0.34 -15.63
CA VAL A 101 -4.49 -0.06 -15.68
C VAL A 101 -3.81 -0.68 -16.89
N GLU A 102 -4.17 -1.92 -17.27
CA GLU A 102 -3.51 -2.62 -18.38
C GLU A 102 -3.80 -2.00 -19.76
N PRO A 103 -5.06 -1.66 -20.14
CA PRO A 103 -5.31 -0.92 -21.37
C PRO A 103 -4.58 0.41 -21.43
N LEU A 104 -4.59 1.19 -20.34
CA LEU A 104 -3.85 2.46 -20.27
C LEU A 104 -2.34 2.26 -20.46
N ALA A 105 -1.77 1.25 -19.79
CA ALA A 105 -0.36 0.89 -19.99
C ALA A 105 -0.09 0.51 -21.45
N ARG A 106 -0.99 -0.22 -22.11
CA ARG A 106 -0.85 -0.64 -23.51
C ARG A 106 -0.91 0.52 -24.50
N LEU A 107 -1.75 1.54 -24.24
CA LEU A 107 -1.75 2.78 -25.03
C LEU A 107 -0.36 3.43 -25.02
N CYS A 108 0.31 3.37 -23.88
CA CYS A 108 1.68 3.85 -23.72
C CYS A 108 2.76 2.84 -24.15
N GLN A 109 2.42 1.75 -24.87
CA GLN A 109 3.35 0.67 -25.26
C GLN A 109 4.04 -0.04 -24.08
N HIS A 110 3.36 -0.13 -22.94
CA HIS A 110 3.83 -0.83 -21.75
C HIS A 110 2.90 -1.98 -21.34
N CYS A 111 3.42 -2.81 -20.44
CA CYS A 111 2.79 -3.93 -19.78
C CYS A 111 2.90 -3.74 -18.28
N SER A 112 1.79 -3.81 -17.54
CA SER A 112 1.79 -3.64 -16.08
C SER A 112 2.00 -4.97 -15.35
N PHE A 113 2.70 -4.96 -14.21
CA PHE A 113 2.89 -6.15 -13.37
C PHE A 113 2.99 -5.78 -11.90
N PHE A 114 2.19 -6.44 -11.07
CA PHE A 114 2.39 -6.37 -9.62
C PHE A 114 3.55 -7.27 -9.18
N TYR A 115 4.30 -6.84 -8.18
CA TYR A 115 5.32 -7.67 -7.53
C TYR A 115 5.43 -7.35 -6.04
N THR A 116 5.97 -8.31 -5.29
CA THR A 116 6.16 -8.26 -3.84
C THR A 116 7.64 -8.32 -3.54
N TYR A 117 8.08 -7.64 -2.49
CA TYR A 117 9.47 -7.66 -2.02
C TYR A 117 9.49 -7.84 -0.49
N PRO A 118 9.32 -9.08 0.00
CA PRO A 118 9.12 -9.32 1.42
C PRO A 118 10.28 -8.86 2.30
N ASN A 119 11.52 -9.04 1.82
CA ASN A 119 12.73 -8.64 2.54
C ASN A 119 12.84 -7.12 2.79
N ALA A 120 12.19 -6.30 1.97
CA ALA A 120 12.11 -4.84 2.15
C ALA A 120 10.76 -4.40 2.74
N ASN A 121 9.93 -5.36 3.16
CA ASN A 121 8.59 -5.14 3.68
C ASN A 121 7.73 -4.31 2.71
N GLY A 122 7.77 -4.64 1.41
CA GLY A 122 7.16 -3.80 0.40
C GLY A 122 6.60 -4.50 -0.81
N VAL A 123 5.97 -3.70 -1.66
CA VAL A 123 5.29 -4.11 -2.88
C VAL A 123 5.54 -3.07 -3.97
N GLY A 124 5.28 -3.42 -5.23
CA GLY A 124 5.40 -2.46 -6.30
C GLY A 124 4.70 -2.87 -7.58
N VAL A 125 4.69 -1.95 -8.53
CA VAL A 125 4.18 -2.14 -9.89
C VAL A 125 5.30 -1.85 -10.88
N ILE A 126 5.51 -2.79 -11.80
CA ILE A 126 6.45 -2.64 -12.91
C ILE A 126 5.65 -2.29 -14.16
N LEU A 127 6.04 -1.20 -14.84
CA LEU A 127 5.69 -0.96 -16.23
C LEU A 127 6.87 -1.39 -17.11
N GLU A 128 6.65 -2.42 -17.92
CA GLU A 128 7.68 -2.95 -18.82
C GLU A 128 7.31 -2.64 -20.27
N PRO A 129 8.21 -2.07 -21.07
CA PRO A 129 7.91 -1.79 -22.48
C PRO A 129 7.55 -3.07 -23.25
N ARG A 130 6.64 -2.96 -24.22
CA ARG A 130 6.18 -4.10 -25.03
C ARG A 130 7.25 -4.58 -25.99
N ASN A 131 8.03 -3.66 -26.55
CA ASN A 131 9.11 -3.97 -27.48
C ASN A 131 10.26 -4.76 -26.84
N VAL A 132 10.37 -4.84 -25.51
CA VAL A 132 11.45 -5.59 -24.83
C VAL A 132 11.02 -6.96 -24.29
N GLN A 133 9.74 -7.34 -24.42
CA GLN A 133 9.21 -8.60 -23.83
C GLN A 133 9.92 -9.86 -24.33
N HIS A 134 10.43 -9.82 -25.56
CA HIS A 134 11.15 -10.93 -26.20
C HIS A 134 12.58 -11.11 -25.67
N LEU A 135 13.13 -10.11 -24.96
CA LEU A 135 14.50 -10.16 -24.45
C LEU A 135 14.62 -11.03 -23.19
N LYS A 136 15.85 -11.44 -22.86
CA LYS A 136 16.16 -12.10 -21.58
C LYS A 136 15.88 -11.17 -20.39
N GLN A 137 15.54 -11.75 -19.23
CA GLN A 137 15.14 -11.01 -18.03
C GLN A 137 16.15 -9.92 -17.61
N ASN A 138 17.46 -10.18 -17.68
CA ASN A 138 18.49 -9.21 -17.31
C ASN A 138 18.49 -7.96 -18.22
N LYS A 139 18.13 -8.12 -19.50
CA LYS A 139 17.99 -7.00 -20.44
C LYS A 139 16.66 -6.28 -20.21
N ARG A 140 15.56 -7.03 -20.02
CA ARG A 140 14.23 -6.49 -19.70
C ARG A 140 14.26 -5.62 -18.45
N ALA A 141 14.91 -6.09 -17.39
CA ALA A 141 15.00 -5.41 -16.11
C ALA A 141 15.61 -4.01 -16.21
N LYS A 142 16.52 -3.77 -17.16
CA LYS A 142 17.11 -2.45 -17.39
C LYS A 142 16.11 -1.45 -17.96
N CYS A 143 15.12 -1.94 -18.71
CA CYS A 143 14.11 -1.14 -19.40
C CYS A 143 12.82 -0.94 -18.60
N GLN A 144 12.73 -1.52 -17.40
CA GLN A 144 11.54 -1.43 -16.57
C GLN A 144 11.45 -0.07 -15.87
N ILE A 145 10.23 0.46 -15.78
CA ILE A 145 9.88 1.52 -14.85
C ILE A 145 9.25 0.83 -13.64
N ARG A 146 9.73 1.12 -12.43
CA ARG A 146 9.19 0.51 -11.21
C ARG A 146 8.66 1.57 -10.27
N PHE A 147 7.45 1.35 -9.78
CA PHE A 147 6.78 2.14 -8.76
C PHE A 147 6.71 1.29 -7.51
N ASP A 148 7.52 1.65 -6.53
CA ASP A 148 7.88 0.75 -5.45
C ASP A 148 7.53 1.40 -4.12
N TRP A 149 6.91 0.62 -3.23
CA TRP A 149 6.56 1.05 -1.89
C TRP A 149 7.19 0.07 -0.90
N HIS A 150 8.28 0.48 -0.26
CA HIS A 150 8.97 -0.36 0.70
C HIS A 150 9.71 0.48 1.75
N ARG A 151 10.27 -0.20 2.77
CA ARG A 151 11.04 0.47 3.82
C ARG A 151 12.38 0.95 3.31
N PHE A 152 12.77 2.14 3.76
CA PHE A 152 14.08 2.73 3.62
C PHE A 152 14.69 2.97 4.99
N LYS A 153 15.97 2.67 5.12
CA LYS A 153 16.78 3.09 6.26
C LYS A 153 17.35 4.47 5.96
N CYS A 154 16.92 5.46 6.73
CA CYS A 154 17.34 6.85 6.59
C CYS A 154 18.10 7.28 7.84
N ASN A 155 19.32 7.76 7.66
CA ASN A 155 20.08 8.35 8.76
C ASN A 155 19.52 9.74 9.07
N VAL A 156 19.20 9.97 10.34
CA VAL A 156 18.59 11.21 10.82
C VAL A 156 19.46 11.97 11.82
N GLY A 157 20.62 11.41 12.17
CA GLY A 157 21.62 12.10 12.97
C GLY A 157 22.21 13.30 12.26
N ASP A 158 23.20 13.89 12.91
CA ASP A 158 23.87 15.09 12.43
C ASP A 158 24.58 14.86 11.10
N VAL A 159 24.67 15.95 10.32
CA VAL A 159 25.41 15.95 9.05
C VAL A 159 26.89 16.03 9.39
N GLY A 160 27.64 14.98 9.02
CA GLY A 160 29.08 14.91 9.16
C GLY A 160 29.81 15.89 8.24
N ARG A 161 31.13 15.99 8.43
CA ARG A 161 32.01 16.82 7.59
C ARG A 161 32.03 16.39 6.12
N ASP A 162 31.72 15.13 5.85
CA ASP A 162 31.58 14.55 4.52
C ASP A 162 30.25 14.91 3.82
N GLY A 163 29.35 15.62 4.51
CA GLY A 163 28.06 16.04 4.01
C GLY A 163 26.98 14.95 4.09
N PHE A 164 27.26 13.81 4.73
CA PHE A 164 26.31 12.72 4.95
C PHE A 164 25.74 12.74 6.37
N ARG A 165 24.49 12.27 6.56
CA ARG A 165 23.93 12.08 7.91
C ARG A 165 24.43 10.77 8.49
N HIS A 166 24.86 10.81 9.76
CA HIS A 166 25.25 9.63 10.53
C HIS A 166 24.07 9.07 11.34
N PRO A 167 24.21 7.88 11.95
CA PRO A 167 23.21 7.35 12.87
C PRO A 167 22.81 8.38 13.95
N PRO A 168 21.59 8.31 14.51
CA PRO A 168 20.66 7.18 14.43
C PRO A 168 19.96 7.02 13.06
N THR A 169 19.52 5.79 12.79
CA THR A 169 18.80 5.44 11.56
C THR A 169 17.32 5.21 11.90
N VAL A 170 16.42 5.79 11.12
CA VAL A 170 14.99 5.51 11.18
C VAL A 170 14.55 4.74 9.94
N GLU A 171 13.53 3.91 10.10
CA GLU A 171 12.90 3.21 8.98
C GLU A 171 11.65 3.97 8.50
N LEU A 172 11.62 4.35 7.23
CA LEU A 172 10.49 5.04 6.61
C LEU A 172 9.94 4.21 5.45
N ASN A 173 8.63 4.07 5.37
CA ASN A 173 7.96 3.52 4.19
C ASN A 173 7.75 4.63 3.17
N LEU A 174 8.39 4.55 2.01
CA LEU A 174 8.35 5.62 1.02
C LEU A 174 8.05 5.10 -0.39
N PRO A 175 7.11 5.73 -1.13
CA PRO A 175 6.91 5.46 -2.55
C PRO A 175 8.09 5.97 -3.35
N HIS A 176 8.67 5.18 -4.22
CA HIS A 176 9.73 5.65 -5.11
C HIS A 176 9.61 5.11 -6.52
N ILE A 177 10.35 5.77 -7.40
CA ILE A 177 10.45 5.40 -8.81
C ILE A 177 11.88 4.99 -9.11
N ASP A 178 12.02 3.81 -9.71
CA ASP A 178 13.25 3.31 -10.30
C ASP A 178 13.16 3.34 -11.83
N LEU A 179 14.13 4.00 -12.46
CA LEU A 179 14.37 3.99 -13.91
C LEU A 179 15.81 3.52 -14.17
N PRO A 180 16.08 2.21 -14.19
CA PRO A 180 17.43 1.67 -14.34
C PRO A 180 18.14 2.14 -15.61
N GLN A 181 17.39 2.30 -16.71
CA GLN A 181 17.87 2.87 -17.98
C GLN A 181 18.47 4.27 -17.82
N LYS A 182 17.91 5.09 -16.92
CA LYS A 182 18.39 6.45 -16.61
C LYS A 182 19.33 6.46 -15.40
N GLN A 183 19.72 5.28 -14.89
CA GLN A 183 20.46 5.11 -13.64
C GLN A 183 19.79 5.81 -12.44
N MET A 184 18.48 6.06 -12.52
CA MET A 184 17.72 6.71 -11.47
C MET A 184 17.17 5.62 -10.55
N ARG A 185 17.56 5.68 -9.28
CA ARG A 185 17.12 4.74 -8.24
C ARG A 185 16.56 5.50 -7.06
N HIS A 186 15.51 4.98 -6.45
CA HIS A 186 14.86 5.49 -5.26
C HIS A 186 14.50 6.98 -5.37
N TRP A 187 14.06 7.44 -6.54
CA TRP A 187 13.61 8.83 -6.70
C TRP A 187 12.25 9.02 -6.04
N PRO A 188 12.01 10.12 -5.30
CA PRO A 188 12.86 11.31 -5.14
C PRO A 188 13.90 11.25 -4.00
N TRP A 189 13.93 10.17 -3.21
CA TRP A 189 14.60 10.11 -1.91
C TRP A 189 16.13 10.06 -1.91
N ARG A 190 16.78 9.78 -3.05
CA ARG A 190 18.25 9.77 -3.12
C ARG A 190 18.91 11.12 -2.84
N ARG A 191 18.17 12.23 -2.80
CA ARG A 191 18.72 13.57 -2.54
C ARG A 191 18.04 14.20 -1.32
N LYS A 192 18.75 14.15 -0.19
CA LYS A 192 18.58 14.95 1.04
C LYS A 192 17.16 14.94 1.62
N PHE A 193 16.88 13.99 2.49
CA PHE A 193 15.87 14.19 3.53
C PHE A 193 16.29 15.39 4.40
N LYS A 194 15.69 16.55 4.17
CA LYS A 194 15.57 17.58 5.20
C LYS A 194 14.37 17.18 6.05
N ILE A 195 14.58 16.31 7.04
CA ILE A 195 13.56 16.12 8.08
C ILE A 195 13.49 17.46 8.81
N PRO A 196 12.32 18.12 8.89
CA PRO A 196 12.17 19.27 9.78
C PRO A 196 12.49 18.77 11.18
N VAL A 197 13.53 19.35 11.78
CA VAL A 197 13.79 19.15 13.21
C VAL A 197 12.62 19.86 13.87
N ASN A 198 11.63 19.10 14.31
CA ASN A 198 10.64 19.64 15.24
C ASN A 198 11.45 20.06 16.46
N GLN A 199 11.56 21.38 16.65
CA GLN A 199 12.11 22.02 17.84
C GLN A 199 11.23 21.69 19.04
#